data_AF-A0A956E3N0-F1
#
_entry.id   AF-A0A956E3N0-F1
#
_cell.length_a   1.000
_cell.length_b   1.000
_cell.length_c   1.000
_cell.angle_alpha   90.00
_cell.angle_beta   90.00
_cell.angle_gamma   90.00
#
_symmetry.space_group_name_H-M   'P 1'
#
loop_
_entity.id
_entity.type
_entity.pdbx_description
1 polymer ?
#
loop_
_entity_poly.entity_id
_entity_poly.type
_entity_poly.pdbx_seq_one_letter_code
_entity_poly.pdbx_strand_id
1 'polypeptide(L)'
;MRRLLTCFLLLGAQGCFAPGDGPEPPLDRIYFPVGVAVTPDQSQLLVANSDFDLQFNAGSFQVFDLPALRKLAVDTSADPDCAGLGVKSAADRSIAPGRCKPINPSKPPAGSSLLEQSIGIGAFATDVLVREEWDDGDDPTTAEREFEGCTASMDDPQGNCSSGECRPWLETQAGAEMGQSYAGYCATRQGLRVFIPVRGDATLHYLDAVGNEFDCGQDRNAGACDDNHRRGDDPDAENTRDLRMPTEPYGIAATPDASAI
;
A
#
# COMPACT_ATOMS: atom_id res chain seq x y z
N MET A 1 -59.47 6.86 37.55
CA MET A 1 -58.44 6.01 38.16
C MET A 1 -57.56 5.41 37.05
N ARG A 2 -56.24 5.58 37.17
CA ARG A 2 -55.14 4.81 36.56
C ARG A 2 -55.05 4.75 35.02
N ARG A 3 -54.35 5.73 34.42
CA ARG A 3 -53.55 5.51 33.21
C ARG A 3 -52.12 5.17 33.66
N LEU A 4 -51.73 3.90 33.51
CA LEU A 4 -50.40 3.41 33.87
C LEU A 4 -49.41 3.81 32.77
N LEU A 5 -48.45 4.63 33.20
CA LEU A 5 -47.29 5.08 32.46
C LEU A 5 -46.30 3.90 32.37
N THR A 6 -46.17 3.27 31.21
CA THR A 6 -45.14 2.25 30.96
C THR A 6 -43.98 2.91 30.22
N CYS A 7 -43.06 3.51 30.97
CA CYS A 7 -41.73 3.87 30.45
C CYS A 7 -40.96 2.57 30.22
N PHE A 8 -40.78 2.18 28.95
CA PHE A 8 -39.87 1.12 28.56
C PHE A 8 -38.42 1.63 28.74
N LEU A 9 -37.78 1.17 29.82
CA LEU A 9 -36.34 1.25 30.02
C LEU A 9 -35.67 0.23 29.07
N LEU A 10 -35.24 0.70 27.89
CA LEU A 10 -34.39 -0.03 26.93
C LEU A 10 -33.13 0.80 26.64
N LEU A 11 -32.37 1.14 27.68
CA LEU A 11 -31.06 1.78 27.54
C LEU A 11 -30.01 0.91 28.23
N GLY A 12 -29.02 0.43 27.47
CA GLY A 12 -27.71 0.12 28.06
C GLY A 12 -26.96 -1.15 27.64
N ALA A 13 -27.15 -1.72 26.44
CA ALA A 13 -26.32 -2.85 25.98
C ALA A 13 -25.63 -2.60 24.63
N GLN A 14 -25.20 -1.37 24.36
CA GLN A 14 -24.47 -1.00 23.15
C GLN A 14 -23.18 -0.32 23.60
N GLY A 15 -22.02 -0.93 23.40
CA GLY A 15 -20.76 -0.20 23.59
C GLY A 15 -19.46 -0.99 23.67
N CYS A 16 -19.47 -2.31 23.80
CA CYS A 16 -18.25 -3.10 23.72
C CYS A 16 -18.40 -4.11 22.59
N PHE A 17 -17.82 -3.81 21.44
CA PHE A 17 -17.55 -4.82 20.41
C PHE A 17 -16.40 -5.70 20.92
N ALA A 18 -16.45 -7.01 20.67
CA ALA A 18 -15.24 -7.81 20.83
C ALA A 18 -14.22 -7.37 19.76
N PRO A 19 -12.91 -7.58 19.97
CA PRO A 19 -11.92 -7.39 18.92
C PRO A 19 -12.35 -8.19 17.67
N GLY A 20 -12.52 -7.50 16.53
CA GLY A 20 -13.00 -8.09 15.27
C GLY A 20 -14.51 -7.96 14.99
N ASP A 21 -15.31 -7.46 15.93
CA ASP A 21 -16.77 -7.25 15.75
C ASP A 21 -17.14 -5.81 15.35
N GLY A 22 -16.15 -4.95 15.11
CA GLY A 22 -16.35 -3.57 14.65
C GLY A 22 -16.91 -3.49 13.22
N PRO A 23 -17.36 -2.30 12.78
CA PRO A 23 -17.68 -2.07 11.37
C PRO A 23 -16.44 -2.26 10.48
N GLU A 24 -16.67 -2.49 9.19
CA GLU A 24 -15.59 -2.52 8.19
C GLU A 24 -14.86 -1.17 8.11
N PRO A 25 -13.53 -1.17 7.94
CA PRO A 25 -12.76 0.06 7.83
C PRO A 25 -13.17 0.85 6.57
N PRO A 26 -13.10 2.19 6.62
CA PRO A 26 -13.44 3.04 5.49
C PRO A 26 -12.37 2.90 4.40
N LEU A 27 -12.72 2.24 3.31
CA LEU A 27 -11.78 1.96 2.22
C LEU A 27 -11.54 3.17 1.29
N ASP A 28 -12.26 4.28 1.47
CA ASP A 28 -12.27 5.45 0.59
C ASP A 28 -11.42 6.64 1.10
N ARG A 29 -10.78 6.48 2.27
CA ARG A 29 -9.94 7.49 2.93
C ARG A 29 -8.76 6.82 3.64
N ILE A 30 -7.69 7.58 3.83
CA ILE A 30 -6.58 7.16 4.70
C ILE A 30 -7.06 7.26 6.15
N TYR A 31 -6.89 6.18 6.91
CA TYR A 31 -7.31 6.08 8.30
C TYR A 31 -6.23 5.40 9.11
N PHE A 32 -5.62 6.09 10.08
CA PHE A 32 -4.55 5.53 10.92
C PHE A 32 -3.37 4.90 10.11
N PRO A 33 -2.70 5.67 9.23
CA PRO A 33 -1.59 5.15 8.43
C PRO A 33 -0.39 4.81 9.34
N VAL A 34 0.17 3.62 9.13
CA VAL A 34 1.28 3.08 9.95
C VAL A 34 2.52 2.77 9.13
N GLY A 35 2.34 2.45 7.84
CA GLY A 35 3.42 2.16 6.91
C GLY A 35 3.12 2.80 5.57
N VAL A 36 4.16 3.32 4.92
CA VAL A 36 4.10 3.78 3.53
C VAL A 36 5.27 3.23 2.74
N ALA A 37 5.02 2.82 1.51
CA ALA A 37 6.05 2.42 0.56
C ALA A 37 5.72 2.93 -0.83
N VAL A 38 6.74 3.00 -1.69
CA VAL A 38 6.59 3.35 -3.10
C VAL A 38 7.06 2.15 -3.90
N THR A 39 6.30 1.77 -4.93
CA THR A 39 6.71 0.70 -5.83
C THR A 39 8.04 1.08 -6.52
N PRO A 40 8.90 0.11 -6.87
CA PRO A 40 10.18 0.41 -7.53
C PRO A 40 10.05 1.23 -8.82
N ASP A 41 8.95 1.02 -9.54
CA ASP A 41 8.61 1.76 -10.75
C ASP A 41 8.11 3.21 -10.49
N GLN A 42 7.89 3.58 -9.22
CA GLN A 42 7.37 4.88 -8.75
C GLN A 42 6.00 5.28 -9.31
N SER A 43 5.20 4.29 -9.71
CA SER A 43 3.85 4.51 -10.21
C SER A 43 2.81 4.48 -9.09
N GLN A 44 3.10 3.80 -7.97
CA GLN A 44 2.15 3.64 -6.87
C GLN A 44 2.74 4.03 -5.51
N LEU A 45 1.88 4.62 -4.69
CA LEU A 45 2.08 4.79 -3.25
C LEU A 45 1.23 3.74 -2.53
N LEU A 46 1.87 2.92 -1.71
CA LEU A 46 1.24 1.88 -0.92
C LEU A 46 1.11 2.39 0.52
N VAL A 47 -0.05 2.21 1.12
CA VAL A 47 -0.33 2.66 2.50
C VAL A 47 -0.96 1.51 3.28
N ALA A 48 -0.27 1.08 4.34
CA ALA A 48 -0.85 0.21 5.35
C ALA A 48 -1.51 1.08 6.42
N ASN A 49 -2.79 0.78 6.68
CA ASN A 49 -3.63 1.45 7.66
C ASN A 49 -3.99 0.45 8.76
N SER A 50 -4.04 0.93 9.99
CA SER A 50 -4.30 0.12 11.19
C SER A 50 -5.61 0.54 11.86
N ASP A 51 -6.02 -0.21 12.88
CA ASP A 51 -7.17 0.06 13.73
C ASP A 51 -6.76 0.10 15.22
N PHE A 52 -5.68 0.84 15.52
CA PHE A 52 -5.17 0.95 16.90
C PHE A 52 -6.13 1.63 17.87
N ASP A 53 -7.15 2.33 17.37
CA ASP A 53 -8.18 2.94 18.18
C ASP A 53 -9.47 2.10 18.27
N LEU A 54 -9.47 0.89 17.72
CA LEU A 54 -10.52 -0.13 17.86
C LEU A 54 -11.89 0.36 17.37
N GLN A 55 -11.91 1.21 16.34
CA GLN A 55 -13.15 1.70 15.75
C GLN A 55 -13.71 0.73 14.72
N PHE A 56 -12.87 -0.14 14.15
CA PHE A 56 -13.20 -1.05 13.07
C PHE A 56 -12.92 -2.50 13.47
N ASN A 57 -13.07 -3.43 12.53
CA ASN A 57 -12.74 -4.84 12.72
C ASN A 57 -11.43 -5.27 12.03
N ALA A 58 -10.84 -4.38 11.23
CA ALA A 58 -9.71 -4.68 10.35
C ALA A 58 -8.92 -3.41 10.02
N GLY A 59 -7.67 -3.61 9.59
CA GLY A 59 -6.88 -2.58 8.94
C GLY A 59 -7.17 -2.57 7.44
N SER A 60 -6.51 -1.69 6.69
CA SER A 60 -6.59 -1.69 5.23
C SER A 60 -5.25 -1.42 4.55
N PHE A 61 -4.98 -2.15 3.49
CA PHE A 61 -3.93 -1.85 2.53
C PHE A 61 -4.53 -1.06 1.36
N GLN A 62 -3.97 0.10 1.06
CA GLN A 62 -4.46 0.99 0.01
C GLN A 62 -3.35 1.30 -1.00
N VAL A 63 -3.74 1.32 -2.27
CA VAL A 63 -2.86 1.59 -3.41
C VAL A 63 -3.31 2.90 -4.07
N PHE A 64 -2.39 3.84 -4.21
CA PHE A 64 -2.67 5.16 -4.80
C PHE A 64 -1.84 5.42 -6.05
N ASP A 65 -2.43 6.07 -7.05
CA ASP A 65 -1.76 6.63 -8.23
C ASP A 65 -0.78 7.73 -7.77
N LEU A 66 0.51 7.41 -7.75
CA LEU A 66 1.55 8.31 -7.28
C LEU A 66 1.80 9.48 -8.25
N PRO A 67 1.86 9.29 -9.59
CA PRO A 67 1.89 10.41 -10.54
C PRO A 67 0.76 11.42 -10.35
N ALA A 68 -0.49 10.97 -10.15
CA ALA A 68 -1.63 11.85 -9.89
C ALA A 68 -1.50 12.55 -8.54
N LEU A 69 -1.09 11.83 -7.49
CA LEU A 69 -0.87 12.41 -6.16
C LEU A 69 0.24 13.47 -6.16
N ARG A 70 1.34 13.25 -6.91
CA ARG A 70 2.43 14.22 -7.06
C ARG A 70 1.97 15.54 -7.69
N LYS A 71 1.00 15.51 -8.61
CA LYS A 71 0.41 16.73 -9.18
C LYS A 71 -0.38 17.55 -8.16
N LEU A 72 -0.85 16.91 -7.09
CA LEU A 72 -1.56 17.55 -5.97
C LEU A 72 -0.63 17.99 -4.83
N ALA A 73 0.66 17.60 -4.87
CA ALA A 73 1.64 18.05 -3.90
C ALA A 73 2.00 19.51 -4.21
N VAL A 74 1.29 20.44 -3.56
CA VAL A 74 1.46 21.88 -3.77
C VAL A 74 2.54 22.44 -2.86
N ASP A 75 3.44 23.25 -3.41
CA ASP A 75 4.18 24.19 -2.58
C ASP A 75 3.23 25.29 -2.09
N THR A 76 2.76 25.13 -0.85
CA THR A 76 1.80 26.06 -0.22
C THR A 76 2.34 27.48 -0.01
N SER A 77 3.64 27.70 -0.22
CA SER A 77 4.23 29.04 -0.25
C SER A 77 4.01 29.74 -1.60
N ALA A 78 3.89 28.97 -2.69
CA ALA A 78 3.71 29.47 -4.05
C ALA A 78 2.22 29.54 -4.47
N ASP A 79 1.35 28.70 -3.89
CA ASP A 79 -0.08 28.68 -4.22
C ASP A 79 -0.97 29.07 -3.03
N PRO A 80 -1.59 30.27 -3.06
CA PRO A 80 -2.46 30.71 -1.99
C PRO A 80 -3.81 29.97 -1.91
N ASP A 81 -4.21 29.24 -2.95
CA ASP A 81 -5.51 28.56 -3.06
C ASP A 81 -5.42 27.03 -2.95
N CYS A 82 -4.24 26.50 -2.63
CA CYS A 82 -4.06 25.08 -2.31
C CYS A 82 -4.48 24.13 -3.47
N ALA A 83 -4.17 24.50 -4.72
CA ALA A 83 -4.53 23.76 -5.94
C ALA A 83 -5.98 23.25 -5.96
N GLY A 84 -6.92 24.10 -5.54
CA GLY A 84 -8.34 23.76 -5.56
C GLY A 84 -8.81 22.87 -4.39
N LEU A 85 -7.93 22.45 -3.48
CA LEU A 85 -8.34 21.85 -2.21
C LEU A 85 -9.04 22.88 -1.30
N GLY A 86 -8.70 24.15 -1.48
CA GLY A 86 -9.16 25.25 -0.65
C GLY A 86 -8.42 25.34 0.69
N VAL A 87 -8.54 26.51 1.30
CA VAL A 87 -7.84 26.86 2.54
C VAL A 87 -8.64 26.42 3.77
N LYS A 88 -7.95 25.83 4.75
CA LYS A 88 -8.49 25.50 6.08
C LYS A 88 -8.86 26.76 6.86
N SER A 89 -9.88 26.67 7.72
CA SER A 89 -10.19 27.75 8.64
C SER A 89 -9.05 27.97 9.66
N ALA A 90 -9.04 29.10 10.37
CA ALA A 90 -8.08 29.30 11.45
C ALA A 90 -8.19 28.23 12.56
N ALA A 91 -9.41 27.77 12.86
CA ALA A 91 -9.66 26.71 13.84
C ALA A 91 -9.16 25.34 13.35
N ASP A 92 -9.40 24.98 12.09
CA ASP A 92 -8.93 23.69 11.56
C ASP A 92 -7.40 23.60 11.56
N ARG A 93 -6.73 24.73 11.30
CA ARG A 93 -5.25 24.82 11.33
C ARG A 93 -4.65 24.65 12.72
N SER A 94 -5.42 24.84 13.79
CA SER A 94 -4.94 24.55 15.15
C SER A 94 -5.03 23.08 15.52
N ILE A 95 -5.91 22.31 14.87
CA ILE A 95 -6.10 20.88 15.15
C ILE A 95 -5.26 20.02 14.20
N ALA A 96 -5.24 20.37 12.91
CA ALA A 96 -4.50 19.64 11.88
C ALA A 96 -3.59 20.61 11.12
N PRO A 97 -2.26 20.55 11.33
CA PRO A 97 -1.33 21.49 10.71
C PRO A 97 -1.43 21.48 9.17
N GLY A 98 -0.91 22.55 8.57
CA GLY A 98 -0.98 22.80 7.13
C GLY A 98 -2.13 23.74 6.74
N ARG A 99 -1.93 24.48 5.64
CA ARG A 99 -2.88 25.51 5.16
C ARG A 99 -4.08 24.91 4.42
N CYS A 100 -3.87 23.81 3.71
CA CYS A 100 -4.82 23.26 2.75
C CYS A 100 -5.75 22.24 3.39
N LYS A 101 -6.98 22.14 2.87
CA LYS A 101 -7.90 21.08 3.28
C LYS A 101 -7.35 19.69 2.89
N PRO A 102 -7.74 18.63 3.59
CA PRO A 102 -7.33 17.28 3.25
C PRO A 102 -7.74 16.90 1.83
N ILE A 103 -6.92 16.08 1.17
CA ILE A 103 -7.25 15.46 -0.11
C ILE A 103 -8.32 14.39 0.15
N ASN A 104 -9.37 14.37 -0.67
CA ASN A 104 -10.29 13.23 -0.74
C ASN A 104 -9.78 12.30 -1.84
N PRO A 105 -9.24 11.10 -1.52
CA PRO A 105 -8.64 10.25 -2.54
C PRO A 105 -9.63 9.75 -3.59
N SER A 106 -10.89 9.55 -3.21
CA SER A 106 -11.93 9.09 -4.14
C SER A 106 -12.45 10.19 -5.05
N LYS A 107 -12.25 11.46 -4.67
CA LYS A 107 -12.76 12.65 -5.39
C LYS A 107 -11.76 13.82 -5.28
N PRO A 108 -10.55 13.70 -5.83
CA PRO A 108 -9.59 14.79 -5.78
C PRO A 108 -10.01 15.96 -6.68
N PRO A 109 -9.50 17.18 -6.45
CA PRO A 109 -9.76 18.32 -7.34
C PRO A 109 -9.33 18.07 -8.79
N ALA A 110 -8.31 17.22 -9.00
CA ALA A 110 -7.76 16.88 -10.30
C ALA A 110 -8.61 15.90 -11.12
N GLY A 111 -9.75 15.41 -10.60
CA GLY A 111 -10.69 14.58 -11.34
C GLY A 111 -10.82 13.15 -10.79
N SER A 112 -10.23 12.18 -11.51
CA SER A 112 -10.38 10.75 -11.21
C SER A 112 -9.85 10.36 -9.82
N SER A 113 -10.37 9.26 -9.27
CA SER A 113 -9.88 8.69 -8.01
C SER A 113 -8.36 8.54 -8.02
N LEU A 114 -7.72 8.93 -6.92
CA LEU A 114 -6.31 8.61 -6.62
C LEU A 114 -6.18 7.19 -6.08
N LEU A 115 -7.24 6.66 -5.48
CA LEU A 115 -7.27 5.30 -4.95
C LEU A 115 -7.51 4.33 -6.10
N GLU A 116 -6.55 3.44 -6.33
CA GLU A 116 -6.58 2.41 -7.35
C GLU A 116 -7.14 1.09 -6.79
N GLN A 117 -6.74 0.75 -5.56
CA GLN A 117 -7.16 -0.49 -4.90
C GLN A 117 -7.21 -0.30 -3.38
N SER A 118 -8.09 -1.06 -2.72
CA SER A 118 -8.18 -1.12 -1.26
C SER A 118 -8.52 -2.54 -0.83
N ILE A 119 -7.77 -3.08 0.13
CA ILE A 119 -7.83 -4.47 0.59
C ILE A 119 -7.86 -4.49 2.11
N GLY A 120 -8.74 -5.29 2.70
CA GLY A 120 -8.76 -5.52 4.15
C GLY A 120 -7.56 -6.36 4.61
N ILE A 121 -6.93 -5.95 5.71
CA ILE A 121 -5.81 -6.66 6.34
C ILE A 121 -6.07 -6.82 7.84
N GLY A 122 -5.19 -7.52 8.56
CA GLY A 122 -5.31 -7.66 10.00
C GLY A 122 -5.39 -6.30 10.73
N ALA A 123 -6.16 -6.25 11.82
CA ALA A 123 -6.55 -5.01 12.49
C ALA A 123 -5.36 -4.14 12.95
N PHE A 124 -4.24 -4.75 13.30
CA PHE A 124 -3.13 -4.05 13.94
C PHE A 124 -1.86 -4.05 13.08
N ALA A 125 -2.00 -3.75 11.79
CA ALA A 125 -0.86 -3.49 10.92
C ALA A 125 0.09 -2.46 11.55
N THR A 126 1.39 -2.60 11.32
CA THR A 126 2.39 -1.73 11.96
C THR A 126 3.39 -1.08 11.02
N ASP A 127 3.56 -1.65 9.84
CA ASP A 127 4.55 -1.24 8.86
C ASP A 127 4.21 -1.81 7.48
N VAL A 128 4.97 -1.44 6.46
CA VAL A 128 4.90 -2.03 5.12
C VAL A 128 6.28 -2.10 4.49
N LEU A 129 6.67 -3.28 4.02
CA LEU A 129 7.89 -3.51 3.27
C LEU A 129 7.55 -4.03 1.88
N VAL A 130 8.20 -3.46 0.87
CA VAL A 130 8.06 -3.90 -0.53
C VAL A 130 9.35 -4.55 -0.96
N ARG A 131 9.24 -5.70 -1.62
CA ARG A 131 10.37 -6.45 -2.18
C ARG A 131 10.05 -6.91 -3.59
N GLU A 132 11.04 -6.85 -4.46
CA GLU A 132 11.01 -7.64 -5.68
C GLU A 132 11.25 -9.10 -5.26
N GLU A 133 10.27 -9.95 -5.53
CA GLU A 133 10.35 -11.40 -5.43
C GLU A 133 11.43 -11.89 -6.39
N TRP A 134 12.35 -12.66 -5.81
CA TRP A 134 13.34 -13.40 -6.57
C TRP A 134 12.62 -14.64 -7.11
N ASP A 135 12.49 -14.78 -8.42
CA ASP A 135 12.00 -16.03 -9.00
C ASP A 135 13.05 -17.11 -8.70
N ASP A 136 12.75 -18.02 -7.77
CA ASP A 136 13.64 -19.12 -7.36
C ASP A 136 13.96 -20.07 -8.53
N GLY A 137 13.29 -19.93 -9.68
CA GLY A 137 13.57 -20.64 -10.92
C GLY A 137 14.66 -20.02 -11.81
N ASP A 138 15.00 -18.74 -11.60
CA ASP A 138 16.05 -18.04 -12.34
C ASP A 138 17.38 -18.17 -11.58
N ASP A 139 18.14 -19.24 -11.87
CA ASP A 139 19.56 -19.27 -11.53
C ASP A 139 20.23 -18.04 -12.17
N PRO A 140 20.86 -17.14 -11.38
CA PRO A 140 21.47 -15.91 -11.90
C PRO A 140 22.62 -16.17 -12.88
N THR A 141 23.06 -17.43 -13.03
CA THR A 141 24.06 -17.84 -14.00
C THR A 141 23.47 -18.38 -15.32
N THR A 142 22.17 -18.71 -15.37
CA THR A 142 21.48 -19.19 -16.57
C THR A 142 20.35 -18.30 -17.06
N ALA A 143 19.92 -17.32 -16.25
CA ALA A 143 19.10 -16.23 -16.72
C ALA A 143 19.95 -15.26 -17.56
N GLU A 144 20.34 -15.70 -18.76
CA GLU A 144 20.04 -14.84 -19.90
C GLU A 144 18.53 -14.70 -19.87
N ARG A 145 18.00 -13.78 -19.04
CA ARG A 145 16.68 -13.23 -19.27
C ARG A 145 16.71 -12.94 -20.76
N GLU A 146 15.85 -13.58 -21.54
CA GLU A 146 15.41 -13.01 -22.80
C GLU A 146 14.78 -11.68 -22.39
N PHE A 147 15.65 -10.70 -22.15
CA PHE A 147 15.33 -9.31 -22.18
C PHE A 147 14.75 -9.19 -23.56
N GLU A 148 13.41 -9.18 -23.66
CA GLU A 148 12.73 -8.51 -24.74
C GLU A 148 13.24 -7.07 -24.65
N GLY A 149 14.43 -6.85 -25.21
CA GLY A 149 15.11 -5.59 -25.18
C GLY A 149 14.20 -4.68 -25.94
N CYS A 150 13.60 -3.72 -25.24
CA CYS A 150 12.85 -2.74 -25.97
C CYS A 150 13.86 -1.90 -26.75
N THR A 151 13.84 -2.05 -28.08
CA THR A 151 14.62 -1.22 -28.98
C THR A 151 13.94 0.14 -29.03
N ALA A 152 14.20 0.99 -28.03
CA ALA A 152 13.87 2.40 -28.12
C ALA A 152 14.71 2.98 -29.27
N SER A 153 14.06 3.35 -30.38
CA SER A 153 14.72 4.07 -31.48
C SER A 153 14.66 5.57 -31.20
N MET A 154 15.57 6.37 -31.76
CA MET A 154 15.49 7.83 -31.65
C MET A 154 14.18 8.41 -32.21
N ASP A 155 13.50 7.68 -33.11
CA ASP A 155 12.24 8.08 -33.72
C ASP A 155 11.01 7.63 -32.90
N ASP A 156 11.20 6.77 -31.89
CA ASP A 156 10.16 6.30 -30.96
C ASP A 156 10.72 6.16 -29.53
N PRO A 157 10.87 7.29 -28.81
CA PRO A 157 11.38 7.30 -27.44
C PRO A 157 10.42 6.66 -26.42
N GLN A 158 9.21 6.27 -26.84
CA GLN A 158 8.22 5.59 -26.01
C GLN A 158 8.18 4.08 -26.20
N GLY A 159 9.01 3.52 -27.09
CA GLY A 159 9.22 2.10 -27.35
C GLY A 159 8.17 1.17 -26.77
N ASN A 160 7.21 0.74 -27.58
CA ASN A 160 6.15 -0.16 -27.11
C ASN A 160 6.76 -1.50 -26.67
N CYS A 161 6.70 -1.78 -25.37
CA CYS A 161 6.84 -3.14 -24.90
C CYS A 161 5.46 -3.81 -24.97
N SER A 162 5.41 -5.11 -25.26
CA SER A 162 4.16 -5.89 -25.36
C SER A 162 3.33 -5.85 -24.07
N SER A 163 3.95 -5.48 -22.94
CA SER A 163 3.39 -5.51 -21.58
C SER A 163 3.71 -4.29 -20.69
N GLY A 164 4.31 -3.20 -21.19
CA GLY A 164 4.65 -2.04 -20.34
C GLY A 164 5.46 -0.91 -20.99
N GLU A 165 5.92 0.05 -20.16
CA GLU A 165 6.76 1.18 -20.58
C GLU A 165 8.27 0.86 -20.45
N CYS A 166 9.06 1.22 -21.46
CA CYS A 166 10.53 1.17 -21.40
C CYS A 166 11.08 2.14 -20.36
N ARG A 167 11.96 1.68 -19.45
CA ARG A 167 12.72 2.60 -18.60
C ARG A 167 14.21 2.59 -18.91
N PRO A 168 14.86 3.76 -19.05
CA PRO A 168 16.31 3.84 -19.20
C PRO A 168 17.00 3.45 -17.89
N TRP A 169 18.12 2.73 -17.99
CA TRP A 169 19.00 2.52 -16.84
C TRP A 169 19.47 3.88 -16.31
N LEU A 170 19.04 4.23 -15.10
CA LEU A 170 19.66 5.28 -14.31
C LEU A 170 20.85 4.69 -13.56
N GLU A 171 21.84 4.20 -14.30
CA GLU A 171 23.19 4.17 -13.74
C GLU A 171 23.73 5.58 -13.82
N THR A 172 24.06 6.13 -12.66
CA THR A 172 24.85 7.34 -12.45
C THR A 172 26.17 7.27 -13.23
N GLN A 173 26.13 7.53 -14.53
CA GLN A 173 27.31 7.77 -15.34
C GLN A 173 27.37 9.26 -15.65
N ALA A 174 28.06 9.98 -14.77
CA ALA A 174 28.67 11.25 -15.11
C ALA A 174 29.66 11.00 -16.26
N GLY A 175 29.19 11.05 -17.52
CA GLY A 175 30.05 10.87 -18.68
C GLY A 175 29.44 10.32 -19.98
N ALA A 176 28.11 10.33 -20.19
CA ALA A 176 27.55 9.85 -21.46
C ALA A 176 27.75 10.89 -22.59
N GLU A 177 28.61 10.57 -23.56
CA GLU A 177 28.80 11.32 -24.80
C GLU A 177 27.59 11.18 -25.75
N MET A 178 27.34 12.22 -26.55
CA MET A 178 26.33 12.25 -27.61
C MET A 178 26.54 11.09 -28.60
N GLY A 179 25.64 10.10 -28.61
CA GLY A 179 25.58 9.09 -29.68
C GLY A 179 25.36 7.63 -29.25
N GLN A 180 25.19 7.32 -27.96
CA GLN A 180 24.94 5.94 -27.51
C GLN A 180 23.45 5.63 -27.38
N SER A 181 23.02 4.48 -27.90
CA SER A 181 21.69 3.92 -27.70
C SER A 181 21.46 3.61 -26.21
N TYR A 182 20.35 4.07 -25.64
CA TYR A 182 19.96 3.71 -24.28
C TYR A 182 19.31 2.33 -24.29
N ALA A 183 19.92 1.34 -23.62
CA ALA A 183 19.23 0.09 -23.33
C ALA A 183 18.16 0.36 -22.25
N GLY A 184 16.90 0.34 -22.67
CA GLY A 184 15.75 0.37 -21.76
C GLY A 184 15.36 -1.04 -21.35
N TYR A 185 14.73 -1.19 -20.19
CA TYR A 185 14.24 -2.48 -19.69
C TYR A 185 12.74 -2.42 -19.42
N CYS A 186 12.06 -3.53 -19.72
CA CYS A 186 10.68 -3.80 -19.33
C CYS A 186 10.68 -4.27 -17.88
N ALA A 187 10.38 -3.39 -16.93
CA ALA A 187 10.07 -3.84 -15.57
C ALA A 187 8.58 -4.23 -15.56
N THR A 188 8.27 -5.50 -15.79
CA THR A 188 6.96 -6.01 -15.38
C THR A 188 6.94 -6.06 -13.85
N ARG A 189 5.85 -5.64 -13.20
CA ARG A 189 5.73 -5.77 -11.73
C ARG A 189 5.54 -7.22 -11.27
N GLN A 190 5.75 -8.18 -12.17
CA GLN A 190 5.69 -9.59 -11.82
C GLN A 190 6.82 -9.90 -10.84
N GLY A 191 6.45 -10.57 -9.76
CA GLY A 191 7.36 -10.79 -8.64
C GLY A 191 7.61 -9.52 -7.84
N LEU A 192 6.58 -8.75 -7.48
CA LEU A 192 6.68 -7.78 -6.39
C LEU A 192 5.82 -8.29 -5.23
N ARG A 193 6.42 -8.47 -4.06
CA ARG A 193 5.72 -8.88 -2.84
C ARG A 193 5.75 -7.77 -1.80
N VAL A 194 4.61 -7.51 -1.18
CA VAL A 194 4.43 -6.61 -0.05
C VAL A 194 4.34 -7.46 1.21
N PHE A 195 4.99 -7.02 2.28
CA PHE A 195 4.94 -7.64 3.60
C PHE A 195 4.42 -6.63 4.62
N ILE A 196 3.45 -7.06 5.43
CA ILE A 196 2.77 -6.23 6.41
C ILE A 196 2.75 -6.98 7.76
N PRO A 197 3.57 -6.59 8.73
CA PRO A 197 3.47 -7.13 10.09
C PRO A 197 2.17 -6.68 10.75
N VAL A 198 1.50 -7.62 11.40
CA VAL A 198 0.24 -7.40 12.13
C VAL A 198 0.44 -7.80 13.60
N ARG A 199 0.13 -6.86 14.52
CA ARG A 199 0.13 -7.14 15.96
C ARG A 199 -1.14 -7.87 16.39
N GLY A 200 -1.10 -8.47 17.57
CA GLY A 200 -2.26 -9.13 18.18
C GLY A 200 -2.40 -10.60 17.78
N ASP A 201 -2.25 -10.92 16.49
CA ASP A 201 -2.17 -12.31 16.01
C ASP A 201 -0.73 -12.77 15.72
N ALA A 202 0.25 -11.86 15.82
CA ALA A 202 1.65 -12.11 15.56
C ALA A 202 1.91 -12.68 14.14
N THR A 203 1.14 -12.19 13.17
CA THR A 203 1.23 -12.63 11.78
C THR A 203 1.98 -11.65 10.88
N LEU A 204 2.46 -12.18 9.76
CA LEU A 204 2.98 -11.46 8.61
C LEU A 204 2.01 -11.70 7.46
N HIS A 205 1.30 -10.65 7.08
CA HIS A 205 0.50 -10.67 5.87
C HIS A 205 1.40 -10.39 4.67
N TYR A 206 1.09 -11.01 3.53
CA TYR A 206 1.77 -10.67 2.28
C TYR A 206 0.80 -10.53 1.11
N LEU A 207 1.17 -9.71 0.13
CA LEU A 207 0.41 -9.49 -1.10
C LEU A 207 1.34 -9.53 -2.29
N ASP A 208 0.91 -10.19 -3.36
CA ASP A 208 1.68 -10.34 -4.59
C ASP A 208 1.13 -9.42 -5.68
N ALA A 209 2.01 -8.71 -6.38
CA ALA A 209 1.60 -7.86 -7.48
C ALA A 209 1.24 -8.70 -8.71
N VAL A 210 0.04 -8.46 -9.24
CA VAL A 210 -0.47 -9.06 -10.46
C VAL A 210 -0.78 -7.93 -11.43
N GLY A 211 0.21 -7.57 -12.25
CA GLY A 211 0.13 -6.38 -13.10
C GLY A 211 0.13 -5.10 -12.26
N ASN A 212 -0.97 -4.34 -12.30
CA ASN A 212 -1.11 -3.11 -11.52
C ASN A 212 -1.85 -3.26 -10.19
N GLU A 213 -2.36 -4.45 -9.91
CA GLU A 213 -3.11 -4.77 -8.70
C GLU A 213 -2.26 -5.64 -7.76
N PHE A 214 -2.69 -5.72 -6.51
CA PHE A 214 -2.14 -6.64 -5.51
C PHE A 214 -3.17 -7.71 -5.17
N ASP A 215 -2.70 -8.94 -5.05
CA ASP A 215 -3.51 -10.11 -4.69
C ASP A 215 -3.00 -10.73 -3.39
N CYS A 216 -3.95 -11.02 -2.51
CA CYS A 216 -3.80 -11.86 -1.34
C CYS A 216 -5.03 -12.75 -1.16
N GLY A 217 -5.68 -13.11 -2.28
CA GLY A 217 -6.90 -13.90 -2.30
C GLY A 217 -8.15 -13.14 -1.85
N GLN A 218 -8.11 -11.79 -1.86
CA GLN A 218 -9.19 -10.95 -1.35
C GLN A 218 -10.53 -11.15 -2.05
N ASP A 219 -10.52 -11.56 -3.32
CA ASP A 219 -11.72 -11.87 -4.09
C ASP A 219 -12.51 -13.05 -3.52
N ARG A 220 -11.84 -13.89 -2.73
CA ARG A 220 -12.44 -15.07 -2.09
C ARG A 220 -12.83 -14.83 -0.63
N ASN A 221 -12.47 -13.67 -0.07
CA ASN A 221 -12.64 -13.37 1.35
C ASN A 221 -13.21 -11.95 1.57
N ALA A 222 -14.27 -11.61 0.83
CA ALA A 222 -15.03 -10.36 0.98
C ALA A 222 -14.17 -9.07 0.94
N GLY A 223 -13.10 -9.07 0.15
CA GLY A 223 -12.21 -7.93 0.02
C GLY A 223 -11.10 -7.85 1.08
N ALA A 224 -11.01 -8.80 2.01
CA ALA A 224 -9.90 -8.94 2.96
C ALA A 224 -8.92 -10.05 2.53
N CYS A 225 -7.64 -9.96 2.89
CA CYS A 225 -6.69 -11.03 2.60
C CYS A 225 -7.13 -12.37 3.22
N ASP A 226 -6.93 -13.45 2.48
CA ASP A 226 -7.25 -14.80 2.96
C ASP A 226 -6.13 -15.39 3.83
N ASP A 227 -6.42 -16.51 4.51
CA ASP A 227 -5.48 -17.14 5.43
C ASP A 227 -4.25 -17.75 4.73
N ASN A 228 -4.30 -18.02 3.42
CA ASN A 228 -3.12 -18.52 2.71
C ASN A 228 -2.05 -17.44 2.55
N HIS A 229 -2.41 -16.17 2.71
CA HIS A 229 -1.54 -15.01 2.57
C HIS A 229 -1.12 -14.41 3.92
N ARG A 230 -1.16 -15.24 4.96
CA ARG A 230 -0.74 -14.94 6.32
C ARG A 230 0.28 -16.00 6.75
N ARG A 231 1.26 -15.60 7.56
CA ARG A 231 2.24 -16.49 8.17
C ARG A 231 2.40 -16.12 9.64
N GLY A 232 2.70 -17.09 10.49
CA GLY A 232 2.95 -16.94 11.93
C GLY A 232 1.80 -17.37 12.84
N ASP A 233 0.64 -17.71 12.28
CA ASP A 233 -0.54 -18.19 13.02
C ASP A 233 -0.39 -19.66 13.46
N ASP A 234 0.32 -20.49 12.69
CA ASP A 234 0.77 -21.82 13.10
C ASP A 234 2.31 -21.95 13.01
N PRO A 235 3.06 -21.40 13.98
CA PRO A 235 4.51 -21.42 13.93
C PRO A 235 5.11 -22.82 14.05
N ASP A 236 4.34 -23.82 14.52
CA ASP A 236 4.83 -25.20 14.64
C ASP A 236 4.69 -25.94 13.29
N ALA A 237 3.74 -25.56 12.44
CA ALA A 237 3.58 -26.11 11.09
C ALA A 237 4.36 -25.34 10.01
N GLU A 238 4.40 -24.01 10.09
CA GLU A 238 4.90 -23.15 9.01
C GLU A 238 6.42 -22.93 9.04
N ASN A 239 7.04 -23.13 10.19
CA ASN A 239 8.41 -22.71 10.41
C ASN A 239 9.34 -23.90 10.68
N THR A 240 9.96 -24.36 9.60
CA THR A 240 10.92 -25.47 9.59
C THR A 240 12.25 -25.15 10.29
N ARG A 241 12.48 -23.88 10.67
CA ARG A 241 13.73 -23.38 11.26
C ARG A 241 13.60 -22.95 12.73
N ASP A 242 12.42 -23.13 13.34
CA ASP A 242 12.07 -22.65 14.69
C ASP A 242 12.34 -21.12 14.90
N LEU A 243 12.30 -20.35 13.81
CA LEU A 243 12.28 -18.88 13.83
C LEU A 243 10.88 -18.33 14.12
N ARG A 244 10.65 -17.86 15.35
CA ARG A 244 9.35 -17.31 15.75
C ARG A 244 9.33 -15.79 15.58
N MET A 245 8.22 -15.26 15.06
CA MET A 245 8.00 -13.82 15.11
C MET A 245 7.79 -13.36 16.55
N PRO A 246 8.25 -12.15 16.91
CA PRO A 246 7.86 -11.54 18.18
C PRO A 246 6.34 -11.48 18.29
N THR A 247 5.81 -11.63 19.49
CA THR A 247 4.37 -11.51 19.77
C THR A 247 3.79 -10.16 19.33
N GLU A 248 4.63 -9.14 19.28
CA GLU A 248 4.28 -7.80 18.81
C GLU A 248 5.33 -7.32 17.80
N PRO A 249 5.21 -7.68 16.50
CA PRO A 249 6.06 -7.09 15.49
C PRO A 249 5.68 -5.60 15.34
N TYR A 250 6.66 -4.68 15.38
CA TYR A 250 6.39 -3.24 15.23
C TYR A 250 6.91 -2.67 13.91
N GLY A 251 7.91 -3.31 13.31
CA GLY A 251 8.51 -2.90 12.06
C GLY A 251 9.15 -4.10 11.39
N ILE A 252 9.36 -3.97 10.09
CA ILE A 252 10.02 -4.97 9.28
C ILE A 252 11.07 -4.28 8.41
N ALA A 253 12.25 -4.87 8.35
CA ALA A 253 13.30 -4.44 7.44
C ALA A 253 13.80 -5.69 6.71
N ALA A 254 14.51 -5.49 5.61
CA ALA A 254 15.24 -6.57 4.98
C ALA A 254 16.56 -6.05 4.46
N THR A 255 17.55 -6.92 4.38
CA THR A 255 18.79 -6.59 3.69
C THR A 255 18.53 -6.38 2.20
N PRO A 256 19.34 -5.58 1.50
CA PRO A 256 19.17 -5.36 0.07
C PRO A 256 19.15 -6.66 -0.74
N ASP A 257 19.96 -7.65 -0.34
CA ASP A 257 20.10 -8.97 -0.95
C ASP A 257 19.07 -10.01 -0.45
N ALA A 258 18.10 -9.61 0.38
CA ALA A 258 17.11 -10.49 0.99
C ALA A 258 17.67 -11.67 1.82
N SER A 259 18.95 -11.64 2.19
CA SER A 259 19.55 -12.67 3.05
C SER A 259 19.05 -12.63 4.49
N ALA A 260 18.49 -11.50 4.94
CA ALA A 260 17.88 -11.35 6.26
C ALA A 260 16.69 -10.38 6.25
N ILE A 261 15.77 -10.61 7.20
CA ILE A 261 14.60 -9.80 7.55
C ILE A 261 14.68 -9.50 9.05
#